data_AF-A0AA43D8I3-F1
#
_entry.id   AF-A0AA43D8I3-F1
#
_cell.length_a   1.000
_cell.length_b   1.000
_cell.length_c   1.000
_cell.angle_alpha   90.00
_cell.angle_beta   90.00
_cell.angle_gamma   90.00
#
_symmetry.space_group_name_H-M   'P 1'
#
loop_
_entity.id
_entity.type
_entity.pdbx_description
1 polymer ?
#
loop_
_entity_poly.entity_id
_entity_poly.type
_entity_poly.pdbx_seq_one_letter_code
_entity_poly.pdbx_strand_id
1 'polypeptide(L)'
;PYSYMMYVKKFITIYIITLPFGFVTQSGYMTVPIVVLVSFVLLSVELIAEEIEDPFGRDVNDLPLDDLAAKMQENVREILL
;
A
#
# COMPACT_ATOMS: atom_id res chain seq x y z
N PRO A 1 -8.13 -5.51 -9.36
CA PRO A 1 -8.80 -6.84 -9.31
C PRO A 1 -8.23 -7.69 -8.17
N TYR A 2 -9.08 -8.30 -7.33
CA TYR A 2 -8.63 -8.99 -6.11
C TYR A 2 -7.51 -10.02 -6.33
N SER A 3 -7.55 -10.76 -7.43
CA SER A 3 -6.51 -11.75 -7.78
C SER A 3 -5.13 -11.13 -8.03
N TYR A 4 -5.07 -9.89 -8.52
CA TYR A 4 -3.82 -9.16 -8.74
C TYR A 4 -3.17 -8.74 -7.41
N MET A 5 -3.92 -8.10 -6.52
CA MET A 5 -3.45 -7.76 -5.16
C MET A 5 -2.93 -8.99 -4.42
N MET A 6 -3.73 -10.06 -4.41
CA MET A 6 -3.36 -11.31 -3.74
C MET A 6 -2.08 -11.91 -4.33
N TYR A 7 -1.85 -11.77 -5.63
CA TYR A 7 -0.62 -12.22 -6.28
C TYR A 7 0.59 -11.39 -5.83
N VAL A 8 0.49 -10.05 -5.87
CA VAL A 8 1.58 -9.15 -5.47
C VAL A 8 1.97 -9.36 -4.01
N LYS A 9 0.99 -9.42 -3.10
CA LYS A 9 1.20 -9.67 -1.67
C LYS A 9 1.94 -10.98 -1.40
N LYS A 10 1.55 -12.05 -2.08
CA LYS A 10 2.24 -13.35 -2.00
C LYS A 10 3.65 -13.30 -2.58
N PHE A 11 3.83 -12.61 -3.70
CA PHE A 11 5.14 -12.45 -4.34
C PHE A 11 6.13 -11.72 -3.41
N ILE A 12 5.74 -10.57 -2.85
CA ILE A 12 6.59 -9.80 -1.93
C ILE A 12 6.91 -10.61 -0.67
N THR A 13 5.92 -11.32 -0.12
CA THR A 13 6.13 -12.18 1.05
C THR A 13 7.18 -13.27 0.77
N ILE A 14 7.06 -13.98 -0.35
CA ILE A 14 8.03 -15.01 -0.74
C ILE A 14 9.41 -14.38 -0.99
N TYR A 15 9.46 -13.23 -1.65
CA TYR A 15 10.72 -12.52 -1.94
C TYR A 15 11.48 -12.13 -0.67
N ILE A 16 10.79 -11.59 0.33
CA ILE A 16 11.40 -11.22 1.61
C ILE A 16 11.92 -12.45 2.36
N ILE A 17 11.18 -13.56 2.34
CA ILE A 17 11.60 -14.82 2.98
C ILE A 17 12.83 -15.42 2.29
N THR A 18 12.95 -15.30 0.97
CA THR A 18 14.09 -15.84 0.22
C THR A 18 15.32 -14.92 0.23
N LEU A 19 15.13 -13.61 0.44
CA LEU A 19 16.19 -12.59 0.49
C LEU A 19 17.42 -12.98 1.35
N PRO A 20 17.29 -13.41 2.63
CA PRO A 20 18.45 -13.72 3.46
C PRO A 20 19.33 -14.82 2.88
N PHE A 21 18.76 -15.83 2.22
CA PHE A 21 19.51 -16.91 1.59
C PHE A 21 20.37 -16.42 0.42
N GLY A 22 19.93 -15.35 -0.27
CA GLY A 22 20.70 -14.72 -1.35
C GLY A 22 21.92 -13.92 -0.86
N PHE A 23 21.86 -13.35 0.36
CA PHE A 23 22.89 -12.45 0.87
C PHE A 23 23.80 -13.08 1.95
N VAL A 24 23.37 -14.15 2.63
CA VAL A 24 24.09 -14.72 3.78
C VAL A 24 25.51 -15.19 3.45
N THR A 25 25.74 -15.70 2.24
CA THR A 25 27.05 -16.21 1.81
C THR A 25 28.08 -15.10 1.57
N GLN A 26 27.63 -13.89 1.23
CA GLN A 26 28.50 -12.75 0.93
C GLN A 26 28.67 -11.81 2.14
N SER A 27 27.60 -11.62 2.91
CA SER A 27 27.53 -10.58 3.96
C SER A 27 27.53 -11.14 5.39
N GLY A 28 27.36 -12.45 5.59
CA GLY A 28 27.36 -13.06 6.92
C GLY A 28 26.34 -12.41 7.86
N TYR A 29 26.76 -11.95 9.04
CA TYR A 29 25.87 -11.28 10.00
C TYR A 29 25.33 -9.93 9.52
N MET A 30 26.00 -9.24 8.59
CA MET A 30 25.49 -7.99 8.00
C MET A 30 24.24 -8.23 7.15
N THR A 31 23.94 -9.48 6.77
CA THR A 31 22.68 -9.84 6.11
C THR A 31 21.46 -9.45 6.93
N VAL A 32 21.53 -9.52 8.27
CA VAL A 32 20.38 -9.21 9.13
C VAL A 32 19.92 -7.74 8.97
N PRO A 33 20.75 -6.71 9.23
CA PRO A 33 20.32 -5.33 9.06
C PRO A 33 19.98 -4.98 7.61
N ILE A 34 20.67 -5.56 6.61
CA ILE A 34 20.37 -5.34 5.19
C ILE A 34 18.97 -5.88 4.85
N VAL A 35 18.68 -7.13 5.21
CA VAL A 35 17.39 -7.77 4.93
C VAL A 35 16.26 -7.02 5.65
N VAL A 36 16.47 -6.63 6.92
CA VAL A 36 15.48 -5.85 7.67
C VAL A 36 15.17 -4.53 6.97
N LEU A 37 16.19 -3.78 6.55
CA LEU A 37 16.01 -2.51 5.87
C LEU A 37 15.29 -2.66 4.52
N VAL A 38 15.71 -3.62 3.70
CA VAL A 38 15.06 -3.86 2.39
C VAL A 38 13.62 -4.32 2.56
N SER A 39 13.36 -5.21 3.52
CA SER A 39 12.02 -5.72 3.81
C SER A 39 11.11 -4.60 4.32
N PHE A 40 11.62 -3.74 5.20
CA PHE A 40 10.88 -2.58 5.70
C PHE A 40 10.41 -1.67 4.56
N VAL A 41 11.30 -1.35 3.61
CA VAL A 41 10.95 -0.52 2.45
C VAL A 41 9.91 -1.21 1.58
N LEU A 42 10.10 -2.50 1.24
CA LEU A 42 9.18 -3.23 0.36
C LEU A 42 7.78 -3.41 0.98
N LEU A 43 7.71 -3.74 2.28
CA LEU A 43 6.43 -3.87 2.98
C LEU A 43 5.72 -2.53 3.12
N SER A 44 6.48 -1.45 3.32
CA SER A 44 5.91 -0.10 3.38
C SER A 44 5.27 0.30 2.04
N VAL A 45 5.94 -0.01 0.93
CA VAL A 45 5.40 0.25 -0.42
C VAL A 45 4.15 -0.59 -0.68
N GLU A 46 4.13 -1.87 -0.31
CA GLU A 46 2.96 -2.74 -0.47
C GLU A 46 1.74 -2.20 0.30
N LEU A 47 1.94 -1.73 1.53
CA LEU A 47 0.87 -1.20 2.36
C LEU A 47 0.28 0.09 1.78
N ILE A 48 1.14 0.99 1.29
CA ILE A 48 0.70 2.21 0.60
C ILE A 48 -0.05 1.87 -0.71
N ALA A 49 0.43 0.87 -1.46
CA ALA A 49 -0.25 0.42 -2.67
C ALA A 49 -1.64 -0.15 -2.36
N GLU A 50 -1.78 -0.92 -1.28
CA GLU A 50 -3.06 -1.45 -0.81
C GLU A 50 -4.07 -0.33 -0.50
N GLU A 51 -3.64 0.75 0.18
CA GLU A 51 -4.49 1.92 0.45
C GLU A 51 -4.87 2.69 -0.83
N ILE A 52 -3.93 2.88 -1.77
CA ILE A 52 -4.20 3.63 -3.01
C ILE A 52 -5.15 2.87 -3.96
N GLU A 53 -5.19 1.54 -3.89
CA GLU A 53 -6.03 0.71 -4.75
C GLU A 53 -7.54 0.79 -4.41
N ASP A 54 -7.91 1.15 -3.18
CA ASP A 54 -9.32 1.33 -2.76
C ASP A 54 -9.63 2.76 -2.27
N PRO A 55 -9.51 3.79 -3.14
CA PRO A 55 -9.60 5.20 -2.73
C PRO A 55 -10.99 5.66 -2.29
N PHE A 56 -12.00 4.79 -2.40
CA PHE A 56 -13.41 5.05 -2.10
C PHE A 56 -13.90 4.27 -0.88
N GLY A 57 -12.96 3.69 -0.11
CA GLY A 57 -13.24 2.98 1.13
C GLY A 57 -13.64 3.91 2.28
N ARG A 58 -13.25 3.50 3.49
CA ARG A 58 -13.54 4.19 4.75
C ARG A 58 -12.28 4.40 5.59
N ASP A 59 -11.10 4.18 5.01
CA ASP A 59 -9.81 4.36 5.64
C ASP A 59 -9.47 5.85 5.75
N VAL A 60 -8.52 6.16 6.65
CA VAL A 60 -8.15 7.56 6.96
C VAL A 60 -7.56 8.28 5.74
N ASN A 61 -6.94 7.54 4.82
CA ASN A 61 -6.31 8.07 3.62
C ASN A 61 -7.23 8.06 2.39
N ASP A 62 -8.50 7.65 2.55
CA ASP A 62 -9.47 7.60 1.44
C ASP A 62 -10.07 8.96 1.12
N LEU A 63 -10.73 9.05 -0.04
CA LEU A 63 -11.38 10.27 -0.47
C LEU A 63 -12.57 10.63 0.45
N PRO A 64 -12.73 11.91 0.84
CA PRO A 64 -13.85 12.35 1.66
C PRO A 64 -15.14 12.49 0.82
N LEU A 65 -15.73 11.34 0.47
CA LEU A 65 -16.87 11.25 -0.44
C LEU A 65 -18.12 11.94 0.11
N ASP A 66 -18.36 11.87 1.42
CA ASP A 66 -19.51 12.50 2.07
C ASP A 66 -19.40 14.05 1.97
N ASP A 67 -18.21 14.59 2.24
CA ASP A 67 -17.96 16.04 2.12
C ASP A 67 -18.06 16.50 0.67
N LEU A 68 -17.55 15.69 -0.28
CA LEU A 68 -17.65 15.98 -1.70
C LEU A 68 -19.12 15.99 -2.16
N ALA A 69 -19.93 15.01 -1.73
CA ALA A 69 -21.34 14.92 -2.04
C ALA A 69 -22.12 16.11 -1.45
N ALA A 70 -21.85 16.48 -0.20
CA ALA A 70 -22.45 17.65 0.44
C ALA A 70 -22.13 18.94 -0.32
N LYS A 71 -20.87 19.12 -0.73
CA LYS A 71 -20.44 20.28 -1.52
C LYS A 71 -21.08 20.34 -2.90
N MET A 72 -21.24 19.20 -3.58
CA MET A 72 -21.97 19.15 -4.85
C MET A 72 -23.44 19.54 -4.67
N GLN A 73 -24.08 19.08 -3.60
CA GLN A 73 -25.47 19.42 -3.30
C GLN A 73 -25.65 20.93 -3.02
N GLU A 74 -24.71 21.54 -2.30
CA GLU A 74 -24.69 22.99 -2.06
C GLU A 74 -24.54 23.77 -3.36
N ASN A 75 -23.56 23.43 -4.20
CA ASN A 75 -23.35 24.08 -5.49
C ASN A 75 -24.59 24.02 -6.40
N VAL A 76 -25.29 22.88 -6.45
CA VAL A 76 -26.52 22.75 -7.24
C VAL A 76 -27.64 23.63 -6.68
N ARG A 77 -27.75 23.74 -5.34
CA ARG A 77 -28.72 24.62 -4.69
C ARG A 77 -28.45 26.09 -5.01
N GLU A 78 -27.19 26.51 -5.04
CA GLU A 78 -26.81 27.89 -5.40
C GLU A 78 -27.19 28.24 -6.84
N ILE A 79 -27.04 27.31 -7.78
CA ILE A 79 -27.39 27.54 -9.20
C ILE A 79 -28.91 27.65 -9.42
N LEU A 80 -29.71 26.96 -8.60
CA LEU A 80 -31.17 26.91 -8.74
C LEU A 80 -31.90 28.05 -8.01
N LEU A 81 -31.18 28.86 -7.22
CA LEU A 81 -31.69 30.06 -6.54
C LEU A 81 -31.41 31.32 -7.37
#